data_AF-A0A0C4ERY7-F1
#
_entry.id   AF-A0A0C4ERY7-F1
#
_cell.length_a   1.000
_cell.length_b   1.000
_cell.length_c   1.000
_cell.angle_alpha   90.00
_cell.angle_beta   90.00
_cell.angle_gamma   90.00
#
_symmetry.space_group_name_H-M   'P 1'
#
loop_
_entity.id
_entity.type
_entity.pdbx_description
1 polymer ?
#
loop_
_entity_poly.entity_id
_entity_poly.type
_entity_poly.pdbx_seq_one_letter_code
_entity_poly.pdbx_strand_id
1 'polypeptide(L)'
;MDKAPGGPRPAAPAPSGAKIRPRDYPHLKFSEAEVERLIDQFERAALQEGLTDADKAHQVVNFFLEGGDLREGEDMKGFKKKDWTKLKEETLERWEDCRPRYWESDLEKVALERAEKGGVQTRAEYVSYITSFDQVLP
;
A
#
# COMPACT_ATOMS: atom_id res chain seq x y z
N MET A 1 37.97 38.57 4.42
CA MET A 1 36.70 38.21 3.73
C MET A 1 36.98 36.89 3.07
N ASP A 2 36.78 35.82 3.82
CA ASP A 2 37.28 34.49 3.47
C ASP A 2 36.09 33.64 3.07
N LYS A 3 35.87 33.53 1.76
CA LYS A 3 34.82 32.68 1.20
C LYS A 3 35.43 31.30 0.91
N ALA A 4 35.23 30.36 1.82
CA ALA A 4 35.58 28.96 1.60
C ALA A 4 34.79 28.40 0.39
N PRO A 5 35.40 27.62 -0.50
CA PRO A 5 34.67 26.98 -1.58
C PRO A 5 33.80 25.85 -1.01
N GLY A 6 32.49 25.93 -1.29
CA GLY A 6 31.55 24.88 -0.94
C GLY A 6 32.01 23.56 -1.53
N GLY A 7 32.15 22.54 -0.67
CA GLY A 7 32.48 21.18 -1.07
C GLY A 7 31.46 20.64 -2.09
N PRO A 8 31.87 19.69 -2.94
CA PRO A 8 30.98 19.11 -3.94
C PRO A 8 29.77 18.51 -3.24
N ARG A 9 28.59 18.95 -3.65
CA ARG A 9 27.31 18.36 -3.24
C ARG A 9 27.35 16.87 -3.62
N PRO A 10 27.05 15.92 -2.71
CA PRO A 10 27.11 14.51 -3.05
C PRO A 10 26.19 14.26 -4.24
N ALA A 11 26.76 13.69 -5.31
CA ALA A 11 26.00 13.22 -6.46
C ALA A 11 24.99 12.19 -5.96
N ALA A 12 23.75 12.27 -6.45
CA ALA A 12 22.75 11.25 -6.19
C ALA A 12 23.34 9.87 -6.52
N PRO A 13 23.15 8.84 -5.67
CA PRO A 13 23.70 7.52 -5.92
C PRO A 13 23.23 7.00 -7.29
N ALA A 14 24.16 6.41 -8.05
CA ALA A 14 23.84 5.82 -9.34
C ALA A 14 22.81 4.68 -9.15
N PRO A 15 21.84 4.52 -10.07
CA PRO A 15 20.85 3.46 -9.98
C PRO A 15 21.55 2.10 -9.98
N SER A 16 21.26 1.23 -9.00
CA SER A 16 22.07 0.02 -8.74
C SER A 16 21.95 -1.07 -9.82
N GLY A 17 21.12 -0.86 -10.83
CA GLY A 17 20.81 -1.85 -11.86
C GLY A 17 19.88 -2.98 -11.39
N ALA A 18 19.58 -3.04 -10.08
CA ALA A 18 18.63 -3.97 -9.49
C ALA A 18 17.19 -3.67 -9.95
N LYS A 19 16.43 -4.73 -10.25
CA LYS A 19 15.11 -4.64 -10.87
C LYS A 19 14.12 -5.56 -10.17
N ILE A 20 13.08 -4.98 -9.59
CA ILE A 20 11.90 -5.67 -9.07
C ILE A 20 10.85 -5.66 -10.19
N ARG A 21 10.46 -6.85 -10.67
CA ARG A 21 9.45 -6.99 -11.73
C ARG A 21 8.22 -7.72 -11.20
N PRO A 22 7.01 -7.41 -11.69
CA PRO A 22 5.80 -8.13 -11.31
C PRO A 22 5.90 -9.65 -11.45
N ARG A 23 6.59 -10.13 -12.50
CA ARG A 23 6.83 -11.57 -12.74
C ARG A 23 7.63 -12.26 -11.64
N ASP A 24 8.60 -11.55 -11.05
CA ASP A 24 9.50 -12.10 -10.04
C ASP A 24 8.86 -11.99 -8.64
N TYR A 25 7.87 -11.11 -8.49
CA TYR A 25 7.17 -10.82 -7.23
C TYR A 25 5.64 -10.91 -7.42
N PRO A 26 5.08 -12.11 -7.67
CA PRO A 26 3.65 -12.29 -7.95
C PRO A 26 2.74 -11.98 -6.75
N HIS A 27 3.31 -11.80 -5.56
CA HIS A 27 2.61 -11.37 -4.35
C HIS A 27 2.41 -9.85 -4.29
N LEU A 28 3.21 -9.07 -5.03
CA LEU A 28 3.06 -7.62 -5.18
C LEU A 28 1.97 -7.35 -6.22
N LYS A 29 0.71 -7.58 -5.85
CA LYS A 29 -0.44 -7.26 -6.71
C LYS A 29 -1.02 -5.93 -6.29
N PHE A 30 -1.29 -5.08 -7.28
CA PHE A 30 -2.03 -3.85 -7.04
C PHE A 30 -3.50 -4.15 -6.77
N SER A 31 -4.01 -3.52 -5.71
CA SER A 31 -5.40 -3.48 -5.32
C SER A 31 -5.61 -2.11 -4.66
N GLU A 32 -6.58 -1.34 -5.14
CA GLU A 32 -6.89 -0.02 -4.58
C GLU A 32 -7.19 -0.09 -3.07
N ALA A 33 -7.85 -1.16 -2.66
CA ALA A 33 -8.18 -1.48 -1.27
C ALA A 33 -6.96 -1.80 -0.39
N GLU A 34 -5.83 -2.19 -0.99
CA GLU A 34 -4.65 -2.72 -0.30
C GLU A 34 -3.36 -2.01 -0.72
N VAL A 35 -3.47 -0.75 -1.16
CA VAL A 35 -2.34 0.02 -1.70
C VAL A 35 -1.20 0.20 -0.68
N GLU A 36 -1.52 0.36 0.61
CA GLU A 36 -0.53 0.41 1.70
C GLU A 36 0.25 -0.89 1.80
N ARG A 37 -0.44 -2.04 1.72
CA ARG A 37 0.18 -3.35 1.76
C ARG A 37 1.13 -3.55 0.58
N LEU A 38 0.74 -3.08 -0.61
CA LEU A 38 1.62 -3.10 -1.78
C LEU A 38 2.88 -2.27 -1.54
N ILE A 39 2.75 -1.03 -1.05
CA ILE A 39 3.88 -0.14 -0.76
C ILE A 39 4.84 -0.82 0.24
N ASP A 40 4.32 -1.34 1.35
CA ASP A 40 5.10 -1.99 2.40
C ASP A 40 5.88 -3.21 1.86
N GLN A 41 5.22 -4.07 1.09
CA GLN A 41 5.86 -5.25 0.52
C GLN A 41 6.88 -4.85 -0.56
N PHE A 42 6.59 -3.82 -1.36
CA PHE A 42 7.52 -3.29 -2.35
C PHE A 42 8.76 -2.68 -1.70
N GLU A 43 8.62 -1.95 -0.58
CA GLU A 43 9.77 -1.40 0.17
C GLU A 43 10.67 -2.51 0.73
N ARG A 44 10.08 -3.62 1.19
CA ARG A 44 10.85 -4.79 1.65
C ARG A 44 11.63 -5.44 0.50
N ALA A 45 11.00 -5.61 -0.65
CA ALA A 45 11.68 -6.09 -1.84
C ALA A 45 12.79 -5.13 -2.31
N ALA A 46 12.53 -3.82 -2.26
CA ALA A 46 13.49 -2.76 -2.59
C ALA A 46 14.71 -2.76 -1.67
N LEU A 47 14.50 -3.01 -0.38
CA LEU A 47 15.59 -3.16 0.57
C LEU A 47 16.44 -4.40 0.26
N GLN A 48 15.82 -5.53 -0.06
CA GLN A 48 16.52 -6.77 -0.39
C GLN A 48 17.36 -6.64 -1.66
N GLU A 49 16.82 -5.97 -2.68
CA GLU A 49 17.46 -5.76 -3.97
C GLU A 49 18.40 -4.53 -3.97
N GLY A 50 18.50 -3.79 -2.85
CA GLY A 50 19.38 -2.63 -2.73
C GLY A 50 19.00 -1.46 -3.64
N LEU A 51 17.71 -1.20 -3.81
CA LEU A 51 17.19 -0.09 -4.61
C LEU A 51 17.34 1.24 -3.88
N THR A 52 17.75 2.27 -4.62
CA THR A 52 17.68 3.66 -4.15
C THR A 52 16.23 4.16 -4.16
N ASP A 53 15.93 5.25 -3.46
CA ASP A 53 14.60 5.87 -3.50
C ASP A 53 14.20 6.31 -4.91
N ALA A 54 15.17 6.74 -5.72
CA ALA A 54 14.94 7.03 -7.13
C ALA A 54 14.55 5.76 -7.91
N ASP A 55 15.21 4.63 -7.64
CA ASP A 55 14.88 3.34 -8.26
C ASP A 55 13.49 2.85 -7.83
N LYS A 56 13.12 3.02 -6.55
CA LYS A 56 11.79 2.71 -6.02
C LYS A 56 10.71 3.49 -6.76
N ALA A 57 10.88 4.80 -6.88
CA ALA A 57 9.93 5.67 -7.57
C ALA A 57 9.76 5.28 -9.06
N HIS A 58 10.83 4.84 -9.74
CA HIS A 58 10.75 4.35 -11.12
C HIS A 58 10.05 3.00 -11.25
N GLN A 59 10.32 2.08 -10.32
CA GLN A 59 9.92 0.69 -10.48
C GLN A 59 8.56 0.36 -9.90
N VAL A 60 8.08 1.09 -8.88
CA VAL A 60 6.76 0.89 -8.27
C VAL A 60 5.65 0.99 -9.32
N VAL A 61 5.83 1.85 -10.33
CA VAL A 61 4.82 2.10 -11.36
C VAL A 61 4.53 0.82 -12.13
N ASN A 62 5.51 -0.04 -12.36
CA ASN A 62 5.31 -1.33 -13.03
C ASN A 62 4.27 -2.24 -12.35
N PHE A 63 4.04 -2.06 -11.05
CA PHE A 63 3.05 -2.80 -10.27
C PHE A 63 1.65 -2.18 -10.35
N PHE A 64 1.56 -0.85 -10.54
CA PHE A 64 0.31 -0.17 -10.86
C PHE A 64 -0.17 -0.48 -12.30
N LEU A 65 0.76 -0.67 -13.24
CA LEU A 65 0.48 -0.87 -14.67
C LEU A 65 -0.21 -2.20 -15.00
N GLU A 66 -0.03 -3.25 -14.20
CA GLU A 66 -0.63 -4.57 -14.46
C GLU A 66 -2.16 -4.56 -14.29
N GLY A 67 -2.73 -3.53 -13.64
CA GLY A 67 -4.17 -3.32 -13.44
C GLY A 67 -4.90 -2.58 -14.57
N GLY A 68 -4.20 -2.11 -15.62
CA GLY A 68 -4.82 -1.48 -16.79
C GLY A 68 -5.09 0.02 -16.69
N ASP A 69 -5.03 0.65 -15.51
CA ASP A 69 -5.21 2.11 -15.37
C ASP A 69 -3.89 2.87 -15.44
N LEU A 70 -3.34 2.89 -16.65
CA LEU A 70 -2.07 3.50 -17.05
C LEU A 70 -2.04 5.03 -16.95
N ARG A 71 -3.18 5.68 -16.69
CA ARG A 71 -3.29 7.14 -16.83
C ARG A 71 -3.02 7.93 -15.55
N GLU A 72 -3.07 7.30 -14.37
CA GLU A 72 -2.99 8.04 -13.11
C GLU A 72 -1.60 8.05 -12.46
N GLY A 73 -0.81 6.99 -12.62
CA GLY A 73 0.55 6.91 -12.04
C GLY A 73 1.56 7.85 -12.70
N GLU A 74 1.44 8.11 -14.00
CA GLU A 74 2.33 9.01 -14.75
C GLU A 74 2.07 10.51 -14.47
N ASP A 75 0.90 10.85 -13.93
CA ASP A 75 0.53 12.22 -13.56
C ASP A 75 0.94 12.62 -12.14
N MET A 76 1.38 11.66 -11.32
CA MET A 76 1.89 11.92 -9.97
C MET A 76 3.23 12.66 -10.03
N LYS A 77 3.33 13.77 -9.31
CA LYS A 77 4.51 14.65 -9.31
C LYS A 77 5.71 13.95 -8.65
N GLY A 78 5.47 13.02 -7.72
CA GLY A 78 6.50 12.19 -7.10
C GLY A 78 7.27 11.34 -8.11
N PHE A 79 6.58 10.74 -9.09
CA PHE A 79 7.19 9.95 -10.16
C PHE A 79 8.11 10.82 -11.05
N LYS A 80 7.60 11.97 -11.51
CA LYS A 80 8.36 12.92 -12.34
C LYS A 80 9.61 13.46 -11.63
N LYS A 81 9.57 13.60 -10.30
CA LYS A 81 10.70 14.06 -9.47
C LYS A 81 11.62 12.95 -8.96
N LYS A 82 11.28 11.68 -9.21
CA LYS A 82 11.96 10.50 -8.62
C LYS A 82 11.98 10.55 -7.09
N ASP A 83 10.92 11.12 -6.51
CA ASP A 83 10.78 11.33 -5.08
C ASP A 83 9.82 10.28 -4.53
N TRP A 84 10.40 9.24 -3.92
CA TRP A 84 9.66 8.11 -3.36
C TRP A 84 8.70 8.54 -2.25
N THR A 85 9.15 9.42 -1.35
CA THR A 85 8.34 9.90 -0.23
C THR A 85 7.10 10.62 -0.74
N LYS A 86 7.28 11.53 -1.70
CA LYS A 86 6.18 12.26 -2.32
C LYS A 86 5.23 11.36 -3.09
N LEU A 87 5.77 10.36 -3.80
CA LEU A 87 4.97 9.40 -4.56
C LEU A 87 4.10 8.54 -3.63
N LYS A 88 4.63 8.13 -2.47
CA LYS A 88 3.84 7.42 -1.45
C LYS A 88 2.69 8.27 -0.93
N GLU A 89 2.95 9.52 -0.56
CA GLU A 89 1.88 10.43 -0.09
C GLU A 89 0.78 10.60 -1.14
N GLU A 90 1.15 10.89 -2.39
CA GLU A 90 0.19 11.06 -3.49
C GLU A 90 -0.58 9.77 -3.83
N THR A 91 0.06 8.61 -3.65
CA THR A 91 -0.58 7.29 -3.81
C THR A 91 -1.58 7.05 -2.67
N LEU A 92 -1.19 7.28 -1.42
CA LEU A 92 -2.06 7.04 -0.27
C LEU A 92 -3.26 7.99 -0.26
N GLU A 93 -3.05 9.29 -0.49
CA GLU A 93 -4.11 10.29 -0.59
C GLU A 93 -5.12 9.93 -1.69
N ARG A 94 -4.64 9.35 -2.79
CA ARG A 94 -5.50 9.02 -3.93
C ARG A 94 -6.44 7.84 -3.67
N TRP A 95 -5.99 6.84 -2.94
CA TRP A 95 -6.74 5.60 -2.68
C TRP A 95 -7.20 5.46 -1.23
N GLU A 96 -7.14 6.54 -0.45
CA GLU A 96 -7.59 6.58 0.95
C GLU A 96 -9.06 6.16 1.09
N ASP A 97 -9.91 6.63 0.16
CA ASP A 97 -11.35 6.32 0.11
C ASP A 97 -11.67 4.94 -0.49
N CYS A 98 -10.70 4.29 -1.14
CA CYS A 98 -10.87 2.95 -1.72
C CYS A 98 -10.65 1.82 -0.71
N ARG A 99 -10.23 2.14 0.53
CA ARG A 99 -10.09 1.12 1.59
C ARG A 99 -11.44 0.49 1.90
N PRO A 100 -11.48 -0.85 2.09
CA PRO A 100 -12.69 -1.51 2.55
C PRO A 100 -13.11 -0.93 3.89
N ARG A 101 -14.37 -0.53 4.02
CA ARG A 101 -14.92 -0.03 5.29
C ARG A 101 -14.91 -1.09 6.40
N TYR A 102 -14.85 -2.35 6.00
CA TYR A 102 -14.73 -3.54 6.84
C TYR A 102 -14.05 -4.66 6.05
N TRP A 103 -13.42 -5.61 6.74
CA TRP A 103 -12.87 -6.81 6.12
C TRP A 103 -13.84 -7.99 6.29
N GLU A 104 -13.83 -8.92 5.33
CA GLU A 104 -14.58 -10.18 5.48
C GLU A 104 -14.17 -10.92 6.76
N SER A 105 -12.89 -10.86 7.13
CA SER A 105 -12.37 -11.43 8.37
C SER A 105 -12.99 -10.81 9.63
N ASP A 106 -13.39 -9.54 9.59
CA ASP A 106 -14.07 -8.90 10.72
C ASP A 106 -15.49 -9.47 10.89
N LEU A 107 -16.17 -9.76 9.77
CA LEU A 107 -17.48 -10.43 9.76
C LEU A 107 -17.35 -11.89 10.22
N GLU A 108 -16.32 -12.60 9.75
CA GLU A 108 -16.00 -13.96 10.18
C GLU A 108 -15.72 -14.02 11.68
N LYS A 109 -14.98 -13.04 12.22
CA LYS A 109 -14.70 -12.93 13.65
C LYS A 109 -15.99 -12.76 14.45
N VAL A 110 -16.90 -11.88 14.02
CA VAL A 110 -18.23 -11.72 14.66
C VAL A 110 -19.01 -13.03 14.65
N ALA A 111 -19.00 -13.77 13.53
CA ALA A 111 -19.65 -15.07 13.43
C ALA A 111 -19.00 -16.12 14.33
N LEU A 112 -17.67 -16.18 14.37
CA LEU A 112 -16.91 -17.13 15.18
C LEU A 112 -17.13 -16.89 16.67
N GLU A 113 -17.03 -15.65 17.13
CA GLU A 113 -17.28 -15.28 18.53
C GLU A 113 -18.70 -15.67 18.97
N ARG A 114 -19.69 -15.57 18.08
CA ARG A 114 -21.05 -16.03 18.35
C ARG A 114 -21.15 -17.56 18.40
N ALA A 115 -20.47 -18.25 17.51
CA ALA A 115 -20.42 -19.71 17.50
C ALA A 115 -19.77 -20.26 18.79
N GLU A 116 -18.65 -19.67 19.23
CA GLU A 116 -17.95 -20.01 20.48
C GLU A 116 -18.83 -19.80 21.72
N LYS A 117 -19.72 -18.82 21.70
CA LYS A 117 -20.71 -18.55 22.77
C LYS A 117 -21.94 -19.47 22.74
N GLY A 118 -21.94 -20.51 21.90
CA GLY A 118 -23.02 -21.49 21.81
C GLY A 118 -24.09 -21.17 20.77
N GLY A 119 -23.77 -20.31 19.80
CA GLY A 119 -24.66 -19.94 18.71
C GLY A 119 -25.79 -19.01 19.16
N VAL A 120 -26.84 -18.86 18.34
CA VAL A 120 -28.02 -18.04 18.66
C VAL A 120 -29.17 -18.98 19.04
N GLN A 121 -29.64 -18.91 20.29
CA GLN A 121 -30.69 -19.80 20.79
C GLN A 121 -31.99 -19.06 21.10
N THR A 122 -31.91 -17.75 21.31
CA THR A 122 -33.04 -16.91 21.68
C THR A 122 -33.20 -15.72 20.74
N ARG A 123 -34.40 -15.13 20.74
CA ARG A 123 -34.67 -13.90 19.98
C ARG A 123 -33.79 -12.73 20.45
N ALA A 124 -33.54 -12.61 21.75
CA ALA A 124 -32.70 -11.55 22.29
C ALA A 124 -31.25 -11.67 21.80
N GLU A 125 -30.74 -12.90 21.73
CA GLU A 125 -29.43 -13.20 21.18
C GLU A 125 -29.32 -12.97 19.69
N TYR A 126 -30.38 -13.26 18.94
CA TYR A 126 -30.45 -12.96 17.51
C TYR A 126 -30.32 -11.45 17.28
N VAL A 127 -31.09 -10.65 18.02
CA VAL A 127 -31.01 -9.18 17.94
C VAL A 127 -29.61 -8.70 18.31
N SER A 128 -29.04 -9.19 19.41
CA SER A 128 -27.67 -8.85 19.81
C SER A 128 -26.62 -9.23 18.76
N TYR A 129 -26.80 -10.35 18.07
CA TYR A 129 -25.88 -10.82 17.03
C TYR A 129 -25.95 -9.93 15.78
N ILE A 130 -27.15 -9.59 15.31
CA ILE A 130 -27.30 -8.66 14.18
C ILE A 130 -26.72 -7.28 14.53
N THR A 131 -26.98 -6.77 15.73
CA THR A 131 -26.39 -5.48 16.18
C THR A 131 -24.87 -5.51 16.26
N SER A 132 -24.23 -6.66 16.46
CA SER A 132 -22.76 -6.76 16.40
C SER A 132 -22.20 -6.60 14.99
N PHE A 133 -22.97 -6.96 13.95
CA PHE A 133 -22.60 -6.65 12.58
C PHE A 133 -22.74 -5.16 12.26
N ASP A 134 -23.73 -4.46 12.82
CA ASP A 134 -23.87 -3.00 12.65
C ASP A 134 -22.69 -2.21 13.23
N GLN A 135 -21.88 -2.82 14.11
CA GLN A 135 -20.63 -2.22 14.62
C GLN A 135 -19.45 -2.42 13.67
N VAL A 136 -19.52 -3.42 12.79
CA VAL A 136 -18.50 -3.75 11.80
C VAL A 136 -18.85 -3.18 10.42
N LEU A 137 -20.14 -3.12 10.07
CA LEU A 137 -20.69 -2.59 8.84
C LEU A 137 -21.16 -1.14 9.09
N PRO A 138 -20.36 -0.10 8.76
CA PRO A 138 -20.77 1.30 8.93
C PRO A 138 -21.82 1.77 7.91
#